data_AF-A0A151WVY6-F1
#
_entry.id   AF-A0A151WVY6-F1
#
_cell.length_a   1.000
_cell.length_b   1.000
_cell.length_c   1.000
_cell.angle_alpha   90.00
_cell.angle_beta   90.00
_cell.angle_gamma   90.00
#
_symmetry.space_group_name_H-M   'P 1'
#
loop_
_entity.id
_entity.type
_entity.pdbx_description
1 polymer ?
#
loop_
_entity_poly.entity_id
_entity_poly.type
_entity_poly.pdbx_seq_one_letter_code
_entity_poly.pdbx_strand_id
1 'polypeptide(L)'
;MITCADQGSYAEVVNKARSSISLKDLGIEDFRPRRAITGALIWEVRGPESKAKADRLAEKLSAALADRDDVRVSRPAKSAELRVSGLDDSVTSKEVAEELARSSECPSLQFKVGDIRRAPNGLGSAWVRCPAEAAKKLMATPRVTVGWSTCRLTLLPARGLQCYRCLEAGHVQQRCTSTTDRSGCCFRCGRG
;
A
#
# COMPACT_ATOMS: atom_id res chain seq x y z
N MET A 1 -4.74 -9.75 3.38
CA MET A 1 -3.63 -10.25 2.55
C MET A 1 -2.60 -10.83 3.48
N ILE A 2 -2.13 -12.02 3.15
CA ILE A 2 -1.15 -12.76 3.93
C ILE A 2 0.07 -12.93 3.03
N THR A 3 1.23 -12.55 3.54
CA THR A 3 2.51 -12.77 2.89
C THR A 3 3.35 -13.62 3.82
N CYS A 4 3.80 -14.77 3.35
CA CYS A 4 4.72 -15.63 4.08
C CYS A 4 6.12 -15.53 3.46
N ALA A 5 7.17 -15.64 4.29
CA ALA A 5 8.55 -15.72 3.80
C ALA A 5 8.76 -16.95 2.89
N ASP A 6 8.21 -18.10 3.31
CA ASP A 6 8.31 -19.36 2.56
C ASP A 6 7.02 -19.72 1.83
N GLN A 7 7.13 -20.08 0.54
CA GLN A 7 5.98 -20.45 -0.30
C GLN A 7 5.31 -21.78 0.13
N GLY A 8 6.02 -22.66 0.85
CA GLY A 8 5.47 -23.91 1.38
C GLY A 8 4.54 -23.72 2.59
N SER A 9 4.69 -22.62 3.33
CA SER A 9 3.96 -22.38 4.58
C SER A 9 2.51 -21.90 4.39
N TYR A 10 2.12 -21.47 3.19
CA TYR A 10 0.78 -20.91 2.96
C TYR A 10 -0.33 -21.90 3.31
N ALA A 11 -0.15 -23.20 3.08
CA ALA A 11 -1.15 -24.21 3.41
C ALA A 11 -1.36 -24.33 4.93
N GLU A 12 -0.28 -24.33 5.70
CA GLU A 12 -0.32 -24.36 7.17
C GLU A 12 -0.98 -23.10 7.74
N VAL A 13 -0.61 -21.93 7.21
CA VAL A 13 -1.16 -20.64 7.63
C VAL A 13 -2.66 -20.57 7.33
N VAL A 14 -3.09 -21.06 6.16
CA VAL A 14 -4.51 -21.16 5.81
C VAL A 14 -5.23 -22.13 6.74
N ASN A 15 -4.66 -23.29 7.03
CA ASN A 15 -5.28 -24.28 7.92
C ASN A 15 -5.45 -23.73 9.33
N LYS A 16 -4.42 -23.08 9.86
CA LYS A 16 -4.48 -22.43 11.17
C LYS A 16 -5.51 -21.31 11.22
N ALA A 17 -5.56 -20.47 10.19
CA ALA A 17 -6.58 -19.44 10.08
C ALA A 17 -8.00 -20.02 10.03
N ARG A 18 -8.20 -21.15 9.34
CA ARG A 18 -9.50 -21.85 9.28
C ARG A 18 -9.89 -22.48 10.61
N SER A 19 -8.95 -22.99 11.40
CA SER A 19 -9.23 -23.55 12.73
C SER A 19 -9.55 -22.46 13.76
N SER A 20 -8.98 -21.27 13.61
CA SER A 20 -9.14 -20.19 14.59
C SER A 20 -10.26 -19.20 14.25
N ILE A 21 -10.73 -19.14 13.00
CA ILE A 21 -11.67 -18.12 12.54
C ILE A 21 -12.83 -18.73 11.74
N SER A 22 -14.04 -18.51 12.22
CA SER A 22 -15.27 -18.78 11.47
C SER A 22 -15.67 -17.55 10.63
N LEU A 23 -15.81 -17.74 9.32
CA LEU A 23 -16.28 -16.70 8.41
C LEU A 23 -17.77 -16.36 8.65
N LYS A 24 -18.56 -17.35 9.09
CA LYS A 24 -20.00 -17.17 9.41
C LYS A 24 -20.18 -16.23 10.60
N ASP A 25 -19.34 -16.36 11.63
CA ASP A 25 -19.39 -15.51 12.84
C ASP A 25 -19.02 -14.05 12.53
N LEU A 26 -18.31 -13.83 11.43
CA LEU A 26 -17.98 -12.51 10.92
C LEU A 26 -19.03 -11.94 9.94
N GLY A 27 -20.10 -12.70 9.66
CA GLY A 27 -21.13 -12.34 8.70
C GLY A 27 -20.60 -12.23 7.27
N ILE A 28 -19.55 -12.98 6.92
CA ILE A 28 -18.96 -13.00 5.59
C ILE A 28 -19.59 -14.12 4.78
N GLU A 29 -20.47 -13.76 3.84
CA GLU A 29 -21.18 -14.70 2.98
C GLU A 29 -20.44 -14.94 1.65
N ASP A 30 -19.93 -13.87 1.03
CA ASP A 30 -19.15 -13.94 -0.21
C ASP A 30 -17.67 -13.67 0.06
N PHE A 31 -16.89 -14.75 0.08
CA PHE A 31 -15.46 -14.76 0.33
C PHE A 31 -14.70 -15.38 -0.84
N ARG A 32 -13.78 -14.62 -1.44
CA ARG A 32 -13.00 -15.07 -2.59
C ARG A 32 -11.49 -15.05 -2.31
N PRO A 33 -10.83 -16.22 -2.19
CA PRO A 33 -9.39 -16.28 -2.16
C PRO A 33 -8.80 -16.09 -3.56
N ARG A 34 -7.68 -15.39 -3.64
CA ARG A 34 -6.93 -15.07 -4.86
C ARG A 34 -5.44 -15.05 -4.56
N ARG A 35 -4.59 -15.43 -5.51
CA ARG A 35 -3.14 -15.15 -5.44
C ARG A 35 -2.80 -13.83 -6.13
N ALA A 36 -2.00 -13.01 -5.45
CA ALA A 36 -1.40 -11.82 -6.00
C ALA A 36 -0.35 -12.19 -7.06
N ILE A 37 0.00 -11.23 -7.91
CA ILE A 37 1.10 -11.39 -8.89
C ILE A 37 2.44 -11.66 -8.18
N THR A 38 2.62 -11.16 -6.94
CA THR A 38 3.78 -11.40 -6.08
C THR A 38 3.77 -12.75 -5.37
N GLY A 39 2.73 -13.57 -5.54
CA GLY A 39 2.57 -14.87 -4.85
C GLY A 39 1.82 -14.80 -3.52
N ALA A 40 1.65 -13.61 -2.94
CA ALA A 40 0.92 -13.43 -1.69
C ALA A 40 -0.57 -13.80 -1.79
N LEU A 41 -1.16 -14.22 -0.68
CA LEU A 41 -2.56 -14.63 -0.61
C LEU A 41 -3.46 -13.42 -0.32
N ILE A 42 -4.43 -13.17 -1.20
CA ILE A 42 -5.44 -12.13 -1.06
C ILE A 42 -6.77 -12.81 -0.75
N TRP A 43 -7.39 -12.35 0.33
CA TRP A 43 -8.75 -12.74 0.71
C TRP A 43 -9.66 -11.56 0.52
N GLU A 44 -10.52 -11.66 -0.50
CA GLU A 44 -11.47 -10.62 -0.89
C GLU A 44 -12.81 -10.89 -0.21
N VAL A 45 -13.23 -9.96 0.65
CA VAL A 45 -14.54 -9.98 1.30
C VAL A 45 -15.49 -9.12 0.48
N ARG A 46 -16.61 -9.70 0.05
CA ARG A 46 -17.62 -9.03 -0.78
C ARG A 46 -18.93 -8.86 0.00
N GLY A 47 -19.79 -7.99 -0.53
CA GLY A 47 -21.08 -7.67 0.06
C GLY A 47 -21.11 -6.38 0.90
N PRO A 48 -22.26 -6.12 1.56
CA PRO A 48 -22.44 -4.94 2.39
C PRO A 48 -21.48 -4.97 3.58
N GLU A 49 -21.00 -3.78 3.98
CA GLU A 49 -20.03 -3.60 5.06
C GLU A 49 -18.71 -4.38 4.87
N SER A 50 -18.38 -4.74 3.62
CA SER A 50 -17.14 -5.46 3.28
C SER A 50 -15.88 -4.84 3.89
N LYS A 51 -15.83 -3.51 4.01
CA LYS A 51 -14.72 -2.81 4.69
C LYS A 51 -14.60 -3.21 6.16
N ALA A 52 -15.66 -3.04 6.95
CA ALA A 52 -15.66 -3.33 8.38
C ALA A 52 -15.45 -4.83 8.65
N LYS A 53 -16.07 -5.70 7.83
CA LYS A 53 -15.86 -7.16 7.92
C LYS A 53 -14.43 -7.57 7.58
N ALA A 54 -13.82 -6.95 6.56
CA ALA A 54 -12.42 -7.19 6.23
C ALA A 54 -11.46 -6.68 7.31
N ASP A 55 -11.78 -5.57 7.97
CA ASP A 55 -10.98 -5.02 9.08
C ASP A 55 -11.02 -5.96 10.29
N ARG A 56 -12.21 -6.42 10.70
CA ARG A 56 -12.37 -7.44 11.76
C ARG A 56 -11.65 -8.76 11.44
N LEU A 57 -11.73 -9.20 10.18
CA LEU A 57 -11.02 -10.39 9.73
C LEU A 57 -9.50 -10.20 9.81
N ALA A 58 -8.98 -9.04 9.40
CA ALA A 58 -7.56 -8.74 9.46
C ALA A 58 -7.03 -8.68 10.91
N GLU A 59 -7.81 -8.11 11.83
CA GLU A 59 -7.47 -8.09 13.27
C GLU A 59 -7.40 -9.49 13.85
N LYS A 60 -8.44 -10.31 13.66
CA LYS A 60 -8.45 -11.71 14.14
C LYS A 60 -7.33 -12.53 13.52
N LEU A 61 -7.02 -12.32 12.25
CA LEU A 61 -5.90 -13.00 11.59
C LEU A 61 -4.55 -12.58 12.15
N SER A 62 -4.38 -11.29 12.40
CA SER A 62 -3.14 -10.77 12.98
C SER A 62 -2.93 -11.33 14.38
N ALA A 63 -4.00 -11.48 15.18
CA ALA A 63 -3.95 -12.11 16.49
C ALA A 63 -3.67 -13.62 16.43
N ALA A 64 -4.36 -14.35 15.54
CA ALA A 64 -4.22 -15.81 15.42
C ALA A 64 -2.89 -16.26 14.81
N LEU A 65 -2.20 -15.37 14.09
CA LEU A 65 -0.91 -15.59 13.45
C LEU A 65 0.21 -14.77 14.11
N ALA A 66 -0.04 -14.16 15.26
CA ALA A 66 0.93 -13.34 15.98
C ALA A 66 2.16 -14.14 16.46
N ASP A 67 2.01 -15.45 16.61
CA ASP A 67 3.07 -16.37 17.02
C ASP A 67 3.97 -16.82 15.85
N ARG A 68 3.70 -16.37 14.63
CA ARG A 68 4.50 -16.66 13.43
C ARG A 68 5.14 -15.38 12.89
N ASP A 69 6.43 -15.20 13.18
CA ASP A 69 7.22 -14.07 12.67
C ASP A 69 7.43 -14.12 11.14
N ASP A 70 7.24 -15.28 10.52
CA ASP A 70 7.37 -15.48 9.08
C ASP A 70 6.13 -15.02 8.29
N VAL A 71 5.05 -14.64 8.97
CA VAL A 71 3.76 -14.30 8.37
C VAL A 71 3.38 -12.84 8.60
N ARG A 72 3.22 -12.11 7.50
CA ARG A 72 2.73 -10.74 7.52
C ARG A 72 1.28 -10.65 7.07
N VAL A 73 0.39 -10.32 8.00
CA VAL A 73 -0.99 -9.95 7.71
C VAL A 73 -1.06 -8.46 7.39
N SER A 74 -1.73 -8.11 6.30
CA SER A 74 -2.00 -6.72 5.92
C SER A 74 -3.39 -6.57 5.31
N ARG A 75 -3.98 -5.39 5.46
CA ARG A 75 -5.27 -5.01 4.89
C ARG A 75 -5.05 -4.16 3.62
N PRO A 76 -4.89 -4.76 2.43
CA PRO A 76 -4.68 -3.99 1.22
C PRO A 76 -5.97 -3.26 0.85
N ALA A 77 -5.89 -1.94 0.78
CA ALA A 77 -6.91 -1.11 0.17
C ALA A 77 -6.44 -0.66 -1.22
N LYS A 78 -7.38 -0.34 -2.13
CA LYS A 78 -7.03 0.44 -3.32
C LYS A 78 -6.42 1.76 -2.85
N SER A 79 -5.15 1.96 -3.15
CA SER A 79 -4.39 3.16 -2.81
C SER A 79 -4.02 3.93 -4.06
N ALA A 80 -3.99 5.24 -3.98
CA ALA A 80 -3.45 6.13 -4.99
C ALA A 80 -2.17 6.79 -4.49
N GLU A 81 -1.32 7.21 -5.43
CA GLU A 81 -0.12 7.98 -5.15
C GLU A 81 -0.33 9.43 -5.58
N LEU A 82 0.02 10.36 -4.70
CA LEU A 82 -0.05 11.79 -4.89
C LEU A 82 1.35 12.40 -4.74
N ARG A 83 1.58 13.52 -5.42
CA ARG A 83 2.71 14.42 -5.17
C ARG A 83 2.19 15.72 -4.59
N VAL A 84 2.74 16.11 -3.45
CA VAL A 84 2.55 17.43 -2.84
C VAL A 84 3.76 18.28 -3.23
N SER A 85 3.55 19.45 -3.81
CA SER A 85 4.62 20.37 -4.22
C SER A 85 4.37 21.77 -3.68
N GLY A 86 5.44 22.51 -3.39
CA GLY A 86 5.34 23.86 -2.79
C GLY A 86 5.34 23.85 -1.26
N LEU A 87 5.95 22.83 -0.66
CA LEU A 87 6.18 22.77 0.78
C LEU A 87 7.31 23.74 1.12
N ASP A 88 7.16 24.55 2.17
CA ASP A 88 8.27 25.39 2.63
C ASP A 88 9.29 24.61 3.47
N ASP A 89 10.34 25.30 3.88
CA ASP A 89 11.48 24.72 4.57
C ASP A 89 11.20 24.26 6.00
N SER A 90 10.11 24.70 6.62
CA SER A 90 9.72 24.30 7.97
C SER A 90 8.84 23.05 7.99
N VAL A 91 8.19 22.71 6.87
CA VAL A 91 7.17 21.67 6.82
C VAL A 91 7.77 20.28 7.04
N THR A 92 7.12 19.51 7.91
CA THR A 92 7.48 18.12 8.18
C THR A 92 6.52 17.13 7.50
N SER A 93 6.98 15.89 7.31
CA SER A 93 6.14 14.82 6.73
C SER A 93 4.92 14.50 7.59
N LYS A 94 4.99 14.74 8.91
CA LYS A 94 3.88 14.57 9.85
C LYS A 94 2.79 15.62 9.63
N GLU A 95 3.17 16.90 9.53
CA GLU A 95 2.22 17.99 9.24
C GLU A 95 1.49 17.78 7.92
N VAL A 96 2.21 17.34 6.87
CA VAL A 96 1.60 16.98 5.59
C VAL A 96 0.56 15.88 5.77
N ALA A 97 0.86 14.84 6.57
CA ALA A 97 -0.08 13.75 6.82
C ALA A 97 -1.33 14.23 7.57
N GLU A 98 -1.17 15.13 8.55
CA GLU A 98 -2.26 15.69 9.35
C GLU A 98 -3.19 16.61 8.55
N GLU A 99 -2.63 17.47 7.69
CA GLU A 99 -3.42 18.36 6.83
C GLU A 99 -4.19 17.58 5.75
N LEU A 100 -3.55 16.56 5.16
CA LEU A 100 -4.22 15.67 4.22
C LEU A 100 -5.30 14.83 4.90
N ALA A 101 -5.08 14.40 6.14
CA ALA A 101 -6.08 13.69 6.94
C ALA A 101 -7.32 14.56 7.20
N ARG A 102 -7.11 15.82 7.62
CA ARG A 102 -8.20 16.80 7.81
C ARG A 102 -8.99 17.04 6.53
N SER A 103 -8.29 17.24 5.42
CA SER A 103 -8.92 17.55 4.12
C SER A 103 -9.68 16.36 3.49
N SER A 104 -9.35 15.14 3.88
CA SER A 104 -9.90 13.92 3.29
C SER A 104 -10.87 13.16 4.20
N GLU A 105 -11.08 13.64 5.43
CA GLU A 105 -11.83 12.96 6.50
C GLU A 105 -11.33 11.52 6.72
N CYS A 106 -10.03 11.28 6.50
CA CYS A 106 -9.41 9.97 6.64
C CYS A 106 -8.33 10.04 7.72
N PRO A 107 -8.15 8.98 8.53
CA PRO A 107 -7.09 8.95 9.54
C PRO A 107 -5.70 9.14 8.93
N SER A 108 -4.85 9.93 9.61
CA SER A 108 -3.45 10.17 9.22
C SER A 108 -2.64 8.88 9.06
N LEU A 109 -2.97 7.83 9.81
CA LEU A 109 -2.39 6.49 9.72
C LEU A 109 -2.51 5.84 8.32
N GLN A 110 -3.49 6.26 7.52
CA GLN A 110 -3.68 5.75 6.15
C GLN A 110 -2.81 6.48 5.12
N PHE A 111 -2.18 7.59 5.52
CA PHE A 111 -1.27 8.37 4.68
C PHE A 111 0.17 7.93 4.95
N LYS A 112 0.85 7.44 3.91
CA LYS A 112 2.30 7.23 3.93
C LYS A 112 2.96 8.36 3.18
N VAL A 113 3.56 9.29 3.92
CA VAL A 113 4.31 10.42 3.37
C VAL A 113 5.78 10.01 3.30
N GLY A 114 6.36 10.08 2.10
CA GLY A 114 7.80 9.89 1.90
C GLY A 114 8.59 11.14 2.26
N ASP A 115 9.91 11.03 2.22
CA ASP A 115 10.79 12.16 2.56
C ASP A 115 10.54 13.36 1.65
N ILE A 116 10.58 14.55 2.26
CA ILE A 116 10.43 15.81 1.56
C ILE A 116 11.72 16.09 0.80
N ARG A 117 11.64 16.10 -0.52
CA ARG A 117 12.74 16.42 -1.43
C ARG A 117 12.69 17.90 -1.76
N ARG A 118 13.72 18.62 -1.35
CA ARG A 118 13.86 20.05 -1.61
C ARG A 118 14.50 20.26 -2.98
N ALA A 119 13.87 21.10 -3.78
CA ALA A 119 14.43 21.54 -5.05
C ALA A 119 15.31 22.79 -4.84
N PRO A 120 16.24 23.09 -5.77
CA PRO A 120 17.13 24.26 -5.66
C PRO A 120 16.41 25.61 -5.57
N ASN A 121 15.12 25.66 -5.90
CA ASN A 121 14.26 26.84 -5.78
C ASN A 121 13.75 27.10 -4.35
N GLY A 122 14.21 26.34 -3.35
CA GLY A 122 13.81 26.49 -1.94
C GLY A 122 12.47 25.85 -1.58
N LEU A 123 11.77 25.22 -2.53
CA LEU A 123 10.49 24.54 -2.28
C LEU A 123 10.66 23.02 -2.23
N GLY A 124 9.99 22.40 -1.27
CA GLY A 124 9.89 20.97 -1.07
C GLY A 124 8.78 20.31 -1.89
N SER A 125 9.01 19.04 -2.20
CA SER A 125 8.00 18.13 -2.72
C SER A 125 8.02 16.81 -1.97
N ALA A 126 6.84 16.26 -1.69
CA ALA A 126 6.67 15.00 -1.01
C ALA A 126 5.84 14.04 -1.85
N TRP A 127 6.21 12.76 -1.84
CA TRP A 127 5.37 11.69 -2.34
C TRP A 127 4.47 11.20 -1.22
N VAL A 128 3.18 10.99 -1.52
CA VAL A 128 2.19 10.53 -0.55
C VAL A 128 1.40 9.39 -1.12
N ARG A 129 1.27 8.30 -0.37
CA ARG A 129 0.34 7.21 -0.68
C ARG A 129 -0.85 7.26 0.27
N CYS A 130 -2.04 7.28 -0.29
CA CYS A 130 -3.29 7.33 0.46
C CYS A 130 -4.33 6.37 -0.13
N PRO A 131 -5.43 6.07 0.57
CA PRO A 131 -6.56 5.35 0.00
C PRO A 131 -7.12 6.07 -1.23
N ALA A 132 -7.64 5.31 -2.19
CA ALA A 132 -8.22 5.87 -3.42
C ALA A 132 -9.42 6.80 -3.15
N GLU A 133 -10.21 6.52 -2.11
CA GLU A 133 -11.33 7.37 -1.72
C GLU A 133 -10.86 8.73 -1.16
N ALA A 134 -9.81 8.72 -0.32
CA ALA A 134 -9.18 9.94 0.16
C ALA A 134 -8.59 10.76 -0.99
N ALA A 135 -7.92 10.09 -1.94
CA ALA A 135 -7.35 10.74 -3.11
C ALA A 135 -8.41 11.42 -3.98
N LYS A 136 -9.57 10.78 -4.19
CA LYS A 136 -10.68 11.40 -4.95
C LYS A 136 -11.15 12.70 -4.31
N LYS A 137 -11.34 12.72 -2.98
CA LYS A 137 -11.71 13.95 -2.25
C LYS A 137 -10.64 15.03 -2.39
N LEU A 138 -9.37 14.66 -2.19
CA LEU A 138 -8.25 15.59 -2.33
C LEU A 138 -8.08 16.13 -3.76
N MET A 139 -8.46 15.35 -4.78
CA MET A 139 -8.38 15.78 -6.17
C MET A 139 -9.57 16.62 -6.61
N ALA A 140 -10.66 16.67 -5.84
CA ALA A 140 -11.76 17.61 -6.09
C ALA A 140 -11.26 19.06 -5.96
N THR A 141 -10.41 19.32 -4.96
CA THR A 141 -9.71 20.58 -4.78
C THR A 141 -8.21 20.30 -4.65
N PRO A 142 -7.42 20.33 -5.75
CA PRO A 142 -6.03 19.86 -5.79
C PRO A 142 -5.03 20.85 -5.17
N ARG A 143 -5.45 21.55 -4.11
CA ARG A 143 -4.68 22.50 -3.33
C ARG A 143 -4.94 22.24 -1.85
N VAL A 144 -3.87 22.25 -1.06
CA VAL A 144 -3.94 22.12 0.39
C VAL A 144 -3.00 23.15 1.00
N THR A 145 -3.41 23.78 2.10
CA THR A 145 -2.52 24.65 2.86
C THR A 145 -1.84 23.81 3.93
N VAL A 146 -0.51 23.81 3.92
CA VAL A 146 0.30 23.15 4.97
C VAL A 146 1.17 24.22 5.60
N GLY A 147 1.02 24.41 6.91
CA GLY A 147 1.60 25.57 7.58
C GLY A 147 1.05 26.86 6.97
N TRP A 148 1.91 27.69 6.39
CA TRP A 148 1.53 28.93 5.70
C TRP A 148 1.59 28.82 4.16
N SER A 149 2.02 27.67 3.65
CA SER A 149 2.27 27.47 2.22
C SER A 149 1.09 26.79 1.54
N THR A 150 0.61 27.40 0.45
CA THR A 150 -0.39 26.75 -0.42
C THR A 150 0.31 25.74 -1.32
N CYS A 151 0.13 24.47 -1.01
CA CYS A 151 0.72 23.35 -1.72
C CYS A 151 -0.19 22.85 -2.84
N ARG A 152 0.41 22.45 -3.97
CA ARG A 152 -0.30 21.81 -5.09
C ARG A 152 -0.25 20.30 -4.93
N LEU A 153 -1.41 19.67 -5.09
CA LEU A 153 -1.54 18.22 -5.17
C LEU A 153 -1.57 17.76 -6.63
N THR A 154 -0.91 16.66 -6.94
CA THR A 154 -0.91 16.06 -8.29
C THR A 154 -1.04 14.55 -8.18
N LEU A 155 -2.04 13.98 -8.84
CA LEU A 155 -2.20 12.53 -8.93
C LEU A 155 -1.09 11.93 -9.79
N LEU A 156 -0.37 10.95 -9.24
CA LEU A 156 0.65 10.23 -9.97
C LEU A 156 0.02 9.03 -10.69
N PRO A 157 0.41 8.77 -11.96
CA PRO A 157 -0.05 7.58 -12.65
C PRO A 157 0.45 6.33 -11.93
N ALA A 158 -0.34 5.25 -12.02
CA ALA A 158 0.10 3.96 -11.51
C ALA A 158 1.41 3.56 -12.19
N ARG A 159 2.45 3.30 -11.39
CA ARG A 159 3.72 2.84 -11.94
C ARG A 159 3.50 1.46 -12.56
N GLY A 160 3.94 1.29 -13.81
CA GLY A 160 3.96 -0.01 -14.46
C GLY A 160 4.78 -1.01 -13.65
N LEU A 161 4.44 -2.29 -13.77
CA LEU A 161 5.26 -3.36 -13.21
C LEU A 161 6.65 -3.31 -13.86
N GLN A 162 7.71 -3.42 -13.07
CA GLN A 162 9.07 -3.59 -13.55
C GLN A 162 9.72 -4.74 -12.79
N CYS A 163 10.30 -5.68 -13.53
CA CYS A 163 10.85 -6.90 -13.00
C CYS A 163 12.18 -6.62 -12.30
N TYR A 164 12.32 -6.99 -11.03
CA TYR A 164 13.59 -6.81 -10.29
C TYR A 164 14.73 -7.69 -10.83
N ARG A 165 14.40 -8.80 -11.52
CA ARG A 165 15.39 -9.73 -12.09
C ARG A 165 15.95 -9.23 -13.41
N CYS A 166 15.12 -8.95 -14.42
CA CYS A 166 15.63 -8.54 -15.75
C CYS A 166 15.59 -7.02 -16.01
N LEU A 167 14.93 -6.26 -15.13
CA LEU A 167 14.66 -4.81 -15.22
C LEU A 167 13.66 -4.40 -16.31
N GLU A 168 13.01 -5.36 -17.00
CA GLU A 168 11.99 -5.08 -18.01
C GLU A 168 10.63 -4.75 -17.41
N ALA A 169 9.82 -3.99 -18.16
CA ALA A 169 8.46 -3.64 -17.76
C ALA A 169 7.46 -4.80 -17.98
N GLY A 170 6.31 -4.71 -17.31
CA GLY A 170 5.14 -5.57 -17.54
C GLY A 170 5.02 -6.79 -16.65
N HIS A 171 6.07 -7.19 -15.92
CA HIS A 171 6.04 -8.39 -15.08
C HIS A 171 6.86 -8.25 -13.78
N VAL A 172 6.74 -9.24 -12.90
CA VAL A 172 7.50 -9.35 -11.63
C VAL A 172 8.44 -10.55 -11.69
N GLN A 173 9.44 -10.59 -10.81
CA GLN A 173 10.44 -11.67 -10.74
C GLN A 173 9.82 -13.08 -10.71
N GLN A 174 8.75 -13.28 -9.95
CA GLN A 174 8.04 -14.57 -9.84
C GLN A 174 7.41 -15.07 -11.15
N ARG A 175 7.23 -14.19 -12.14
CA ARG A 175 6.72 -14.52 -13.48
C ARG A 175 7.73 -14.20 -14.58
N CYS A 176 9.00 -13.98 -14.20
CA CYS A 176 10.05 -13.65 -15.14
C CYS A 176 10.52 -14.91 -15.85
N THR A 177 10.42 -14.91 -17.18
CA THR A 177 10.95 -15.96 -18.06
C THR A 177 12.36 -15.65 -18.57
N SER A 178 12.90 -14.46 -18.25
CA SER A 178 14.24 -14.07 -18.69
C SER A 178 15.31 -14.92 -18.00
N THR A 179 16.33 -15.28 -18.78
CA THR A 179 17.51 -16.01 -18.29
C THR A 179 18.52 -15.08 -17.62
N THR A 180 18.45 -13.77 -17.90
CA THR A 180 19.41 -12.78 -17.39
C THR A 180 19.00 -12.28 -16.01
N ASP A 181 19.91 -12.38 -15.05
CA ASP A 181 19.72 -11.81 -13.71
C ASP A 181 20.53 -10.52 -13.55
N ARG A 182 19.82 -9.41 -13.39
CA ARG A 182 20.31 -8.05 -13.12
C ARG A 182 19.87 -7.57 -11.74
N SER A 183 19.49 -8.47 -10.83
CA SER A 183 19.08 -8.12 -9.46
C SER A 183 20.18 -7.39 -8.68
N GLY A 184 21.45 -7.63 -9.00
CA GLY A 184 22.59 -6.89 -8.43
C GLY A 184 22.82 -5.50 -9.02
N CYS A 185 22.10 -5.11 -10.08
CA CYS A 185 22.25 -3.80 -10.72
C CYS A 185 21.30 -2.77 -10.12
N CYS A 186 21.66 -1.49 -10.20
CA CYS A 186 20.80 -0.39 -9.80
C CYS A 186 19.45 -0.44 -10.55
N PHE A 187 18.36 -0.56 -9.80
CA PHE A 187 17.00 -0.71 -10.33
C PHE A 187 16.56 0.43 -11.27
N ARG A 188 17.19 1.61 -11.16
CA ARG A 188 16.90 2.77 -12.00
C ARG A 188 17.75 2.85 -13.26
N CYS A 189 19.02 2.46 -13.22
CA CYS A 189 19.94 2.67 -14.35
C CYS A 189 20.54 1.38 -14.94
N GLY A 190 20.27 0.22 -14.34
CA GLY A 190 20.74 -1.08 -14.83
C GLY A 190 22.25 -1.30 -14.75
N ARG A 191 22.97 -0.48 -13.97
CA ARG A 191 24.43 -0.58 -13.77
C ARG A 191 24.75 -1.00 -12.33
N GLY A 192 25.76 -1.86 -12.16
CA GLY A 192 26.30 -2.31 -10.87
C GLY A 192 27.38 -1.39 -10.33
#